data_AF-A0A5D2X9B2-F1
#
_entry.id   AF-A0A5D2X9B2-F1
#
_cell.length_a   1.000
_cell.length_b   1.000
_cell.length_c   1.000
_cell.angle_alpha   90.00
_cell.angle_beta   90.00
_cell.angle_gamma   90.00
#
_symmetry.space_group_name_H-M   'P 1'
#
loop_
_entity.id
_entity.type
_entity.pdbx_description
1 polymer ?
#
loop_
_entity_poly.entity_id
_entity_poly.type
_entity_poly.pdbx_seq_one_letter_code
_entity_poly.pdbx_strand_id
1 'polypeptide(L)'
;ISDVEGIHKLKEVISDLHYRNAMDAEKILNYPSENESLIESLTDEEIIQGVIDVPSDDEQYPDDHNVLSRVSPKETFLAVDILKNYLIQQEKNISDLVYALLKVKDEIVFDSHAKKKQLTIDAYFSKE
;
A
#
# COMPACT_ATOMS: atom_id res chain seq x y z
N ILE A 1 -6.66 23.34 -24.64
CA ILE A 1 -7.46 24.11 -23.66
C ILE A 1 -7.90 23.12 -22.61
N SER A 2 -7.28 23.17 -21.44
CA SER A 2 -7.57 22.24 -20.36
C SER A 2 -8.99 22.48 -19.85
N ASP A 3 -9.80 21.44 -19.73
CA ASP A 3 -11.15 21.52 -19.18
C ASP A 3 -11.05 21.82 -17.68
N VAL A 4 -11.09 23.11 -17.33
CA VAL A 4 -10.96 23.62 -15.97
C VAL A 4 -11.97 22.96 -15.02
N GLU A 5 -13.16 22.66 -15.53
CA GLU A 5 -14.23 21.97 -14.79
C GLU A 5 -13.83 20.52 -14.44
N GLY A 6 -13.25 19.79 -15.40
CA GLY A 6 -12.75 18.44 -15.19
C GLY A 6 -11.63 18.37 -14.14
N ILE A 7 -10.72 19.36 -14.13
CA ILE A 7 -9.65 19.45 -13.13
C ILE A 7 -10.20 19.70 -11.73
N HIS A 8 -11.17 20.61 -11.60
CA HIS A 8 -11.80 20.89 -10.31
C HIS A 8 -12.50 19.65 -9.74
N LYS A 9 -13.24 18.93 -10.57
CA LYS A 9 -13.92 17.70 -10.19
C LYS A 9 -12.93 16.59 -9.76
N LEU A 10 -11.79 16.47 -10.46
CA LEU A 10 -10.75 15.51 -10.09
C LEU A 10 -10.13 15.84 -8.72
N LYS A 11 -9.87 17.13 -8.44
CA LYS A 11 -9.35 17.58 -7.14
C LYS A 11 -10.32 17.27 -6.00
N GLU A 12 -11.62 17.46 -6.21
CA GLU A 12 -12.66 17.14 -5.23
C GLU A 12 -12.66 15.64 -4.90
N VAL A 13 -12.66 14.78 -5.92
CA VAL A 13 -12.59 13.32 -5.73
C VAL A 13 -11.33 12.89 -4.98
N ILE A 14 -10.16 13.47 -5.29
CA ILE A 14 -8.91 13.15 -4.60
C ILE A 14 -8.97 13.57 -3.12
N SER A 15 -9.58 14.73 -2.82
CA SER A 15 -9.75 15.21 -1.44
C SER A 15 -10.63 14.28 -0.62
N ASP A 16 -11.71 13.77 -1.21
CA ASP A 16 -12.66 12.85 -0.54
C ASP A 16 -12.05 11.48 -0.19
N LEU A 17 -10.93 11.11 -0.81
CA LEU A 17 -10.26 9.83 -0.54
C LEU A 17 -9.37 9.86 0.72
N HIS A 18 -9.15 11.03 1.33
CA HIS A 18 -8.44 11.21 2.61
C HIS A 18 -7.05 10.54 2.67
N TYR A 19 -6.35 10.43 1.54
CA TYR A 19 -5.00 9.86 1.51
C TYR A 19 -4.02 10.75 2.28
N ARG A 20 -3.13 10.10 3.07
CA ARG A 20 -2.05 10.78 3.80
C ARG A 20 -1.13 11.58 2.87
N ASN A 21 -0.94 11.10 1.64
CA ASN A 21 -0.23 11.78 0.56
C ASN A 21 -1.18 11.91 -0.64
N ALA A 22 -2.04 12.92 -0.62
CA ALA A 22 -2.99 13.16 -1.71
C ALA A 22 -2.25 13.52 -3.00
N MET A 23 -2.80 13.03 -4.11
CA MET A 23 -2.25 13.22 -5.45
C MET A 23 -2.47 14.67 -5.94
N ASP A 24 -1.45 15.29 -6.52
CA ASP A 24 -1.56 16.66 -7.04
C ASP A 24 -2.00 16.62 -8.52
N ALA A 25 -3.30 16.86 -8.75
CA ALA A 25 -3.90 16.83 -10.08
C ALA A 25 -3.24 17.80 -11.07
N GLU A 26 -2.72 18.95 -10.60
CA GLU A 26 -2.06 19.91 -11.50
C GLU A 26 -0.70 19.43 -11.97
N LYS A 27 0.05 18.75 -11.09
CA LYS A 27 1.36 18.20 -11.44
C LYS A 27 1.29 17.02 -12.41
N ILE A 28 0.22 16.23 -12.34
CA ILE A 28 0.01 15.13 -13.27
C ILE A 28 -0.35 15.65 -14.65
N LEU A 29 -1.24 16.64 -14.73
CA LEU A 29 -1.69 17.16 -16.01
C LEU A 29 -0.70 18.10 -16.69
N ASN A 30 0.28 18.63 -15.95
CA ASN A 30 1.31 19.53 -16.46
C ASN A 30 2.72 18.99 -16.15
N TYR A 31 2.94 17.70 -16.40
CA TYR A 31 4.24 17.09 -16.12
C TYR A 31 5.30 17.62 -17.10
N PRO A 32 6.42 18.20 -16.63
CA PRO A 32 7.31 19.01 -17.46
C PRO A 32 7.91 18.29 -18.67
N SER A 33 8.04 16.95 -18.64
CA SER A 33 8.58 16.18 -19.76
C SER A 33 7.55 15.78 -20.81
N GLU A 34 6.25 15.81 -20.51
CA GLU A 34 5.23 15.39 -21.49
C GLU A 34 5.06 16.43 -22.60
N ASN A 35 5.23 17.71 -22.27
CA ASN A 35 5.12 18.83 -23.21
C ASN A 35 6.39 19.00 -24.07
N GLU A 36 7.55 18.54 -23.60
CA GLU A 36 8.79 18.53 -24.39
C GLU A 36 8.73 17.48 -25.51
N SER A 37 8.05 16.35 -25.29
CA SER A 37 7.93 15.26 -26.27
C SER A 37 6.93 15.52 -27.40
N LEU A 38 6.12 16.58 -27.31
CA LEU A 38 5.05 16.87 -28.27
C LEU A 38 5.43 17.86 -29.38
N ILE A 39 6.65 18.40 -29.38
CA ILE A 39 7.02 19.52 -30.26
C ILE A 39 7.55 19.07 -31.63
N GLU A 40 7.97 17.82 -31.81
CA GLU A 40 8.50 17.37 -33.09
C GLU A 40 7.96 15.97 -33.41
N SER A 41 6.73 15.92 -33.95
CA SER A 41 6.29 14.73 -34.67
C SER A 41 7.21 14.58 -35.88
N LEU A 42 8.07 13.55 -35.85
CA LEU A 42 8.93 13.18 -36.98
C LEU A 42 8.09 13.13 -38.26
N THR A 43 8.59 13.76 -39.32
CA THR A 43 7.98 13.67 -40.65
C THR A 43 8.11 12.25 -41.19
N ASP A 44 7.20 11.85 -42.10
CA ASP A 44 7.20 10.49 -42.66
C ASP A 44 8.57 10.14 -43.28
N GLU A 45 9.26 11.11 -43.88
CA GLU A 45 10.61 10.96 -44.41
C GLU A 45 11.67 10.70 -43.32
N GLU A 46 11.59 11.38 -42.17
CA GLU A 46 12.49 11.15 -41.02
C GLU A 46 12.20 9.80 -40.36
N ILE A 47 10.94 9.37 -40.33
CA ILE A 47 10.56 8.04 -39.84
C ILE A 47 11.13 6.96 -40.77
N ILE A 48 10.97 7.10 -42.09
CA ILE A 48 11.48 6.14 -43.08
C ILE A 48 13.01 6.09 -43.03
N GLN A 49 13.67 7.23 -42.96
CA GLN A 49 15.13 7.30 -42.86
C GLN A 49 15.62 6.68 -41.54
N GLY A 50 14.92 6.92 -40.43
CA GLY A 50 15.21 6.28 -39.15
C GLY A 50 15.08 4.75 -39.19
N VAL A 51 14.14 4.19 -39.95
CA VAL A 51 14.02 2.73 -40.14
C VAL A 51 15.11 2.16 -41.04
N ILE A 52 15.56 2.92 -42.04
CA ILE A 52 16.62 2.52 -42.99
C ILE A 52 18.02 2.64 -42.37
N ASP A 53 18.25 3.69 -41.57
CA ASP A 53 19.54 4.00 -40.96
C ASP A 53 19.74 3.34 -39.59
N VAL A 54 18.73 2.63 -39.06
CA VAL A 54 18.95 1.68 -37.97
C VAL A 54 19.82 0.56 -38.55
N PRO A 55 21.10 0.44 -38.14
CA PRO A 55 21.85 -0.75 -38.47
C PRO A 55 21.05 -1.94 -37.92
N SER A 56 21.17 -3.12 -38.53
CA SER A 56 20.77 -4.39 -37.89
C SER A 56 21.67 -4.63 -36.69
N ASP A 57 21.51 -3.76 -35.69
CA ASP A 57 22.13 -3.83 -34.41
C ASP A 57 21.28 -4.86 -33.66
N ASP A 58 21.69 -6.11 -33.81
CA ASP A 58 21.36 -7.17 -32.86
C ASP A 58 21.94 -6.85 -31.46
N GLU A 59 22.42 -5.62 -31.22
CA GLU A 59 22.60 -5.01 -29.91
C GLU A 59 21.21 -4.86 -29.29
N GLN A 60 20.83 -5.94 -28.61
CA GLN A 60 19.91 -5.96 -27.50
C GLN A 60 19.74 -4.56 -26.91
N TYR A 61 18.52 -4.02 -27.02
CA TYR A 61 18.04 -3.01 -26.09
C TYR A 61 18.64 -3.33 -24.72
N PRO A 62 19.31 -2.38 -24.04
CA PRO A 62 19.79 -2.64 -22.70
C PRO A 62 18.55 -3.04 -21.92
N ASP A 63 18.51 -4.32 -21.62
CA ASP A 63 17.43 -4.95 -20.92
C ASP A 63 17.21 -4.11 -19.65
N ASP A 64 16.03 -3.52 -19.49
CA ASP A 64 15.65 -2.85 -18.25
C ASP A 64 15.53 -3.87 -17.09
N HIS A 65 15.99 -5.10 -17.29
CA HIS A 65 16.63 -5.89 -16.25
C HIS A 65 17.81 -5.12 -15.67
N ASN A 66 17.47 -4.18 -14.78
CA ASN A 66 18.29 -3.75 -13.67
C ASN A 66 19.10 -4.97 -13.21
N VAL A 67 20.40 -5.01 -13.54
CA VAL A 67 21.24 -6.19 -13.32
C VAL A 67 21.20 -6.46 -11.84
N LEU A 68 20.31 -7.36 -11.42
CA LEU A 68 20.13 -7.67 -10.02
C LEU A 68 21.46 -8.22 -9.58
N SER A 69 22.13 -7.47 -8.71
CA SER A 69 23.36 -7.92 -8.05
C SER A 69 23.14 -9.37 -7.64
N ARG A 70 23.99 -10.27 -8.15
CA ARG A 70 23.91 -11.69 -7.81
C ARG A 70 24.13 -11.80 -6.32
N VAL A 71 23.03 -12.00 -5.59
CA VAL A 71 23.04 -12.28 -4.16
C VAL A 71 23.82 -13.57 -3.96
N SER A 72 24.82 -13.55 -3.07
CA SER A 72 25.59 -14.74 -2.78
C SER A 72 24.71 -15.79 -2.10
N PRO A 73 24.99 -17.09 -2.24
CA PRO A 73 24.24 -18.12 -1.53
C PRO A 73 24.16 -17.88 -0.02
N LYS A 74 25.23 -17.33 0.58
CA LYS A 74 25.28 -17.00 2.02
C LYS A 74 24.25 -15.93 2.41
N GLU A 75 24.13 -14.87 1.61
CA GLU A 75 23.14 -13.82 1.83
C GLU A 75 21.72 -14.36 1.64
N THR A 76 21.51 -15.23 0.64
CA THR A 76 20.23 -15.91 0.43
C THR A 76 19.84 -16.78 1.64
N PHE A 77 20.75 -17.60 2.16
CA PHE A 77 20.48 -18.42 3.34
C PHE A 77 20.18 -17.56 4.58
N LEU A 78 20.93 -16.48 4.79
CA LEU A 78 20.68 -15.55 5.90
C LEU A 78 19.30 -14.88 5.77
N ALA A 79 18.91 -14.44 4.57
CA ALA A 79 17.61 -13.83 4.33
C ALA A 79 16.45 -14.81 4.60
N VAL A 80 16.62 -16.08 4.22
CA VAL A 80 15.65 -17.15 4.49
C VAL A 80 15.52 -17.41 5.99
N ASP A 81 16.63 -17.46 6.73
CA ASP A 81 16.60 -17.66 8.19
C ASP A 81 15.92 -16.49 8.91
N ILE A 82 16.18 -15.25 8.47
CA ILE A 82 15.50 -14.05 8.99
C ILE A 82 14.00 -14.14 8.73
N LEU A 83 13.59 -14.45 7.50
CA LEU A 83 12.19 -14.58 7.12
C LEU A 83 11.49 -15.67 7.93
N LYS A 84 12.13 -16.83 8.10
CA LYS A 84 11.63 -17.94 8.91
C LYS A 84 11.38 -17.51 10.36
N ASN A 85 12.36 -16.83 10.97
CA ASN A 85 12.23 -16.36 12.35
C ASN A 85 11.08 -15.35 12.51
N TYR A 86 10.94 -14.44 11.54
CA TYR A 86 9.83 -13.48 11.52
C TYR A 86 8.47 -14.18 11.44
N LEU A 87 8.31 -15.16 10.54
CA LEU A 87 7.06 -15.90 10.39
C LEU A 87 6.69 -16.68 11.67
N ILE A 88 7.66 -17.35 12.29
CA ILE A 88 7.46 -18.05 13.58
C ILE A 88 7.05 -17.07 14.68
N GLN A 89 7.66 -15.88 14.70
CA GLN A 89 7.30 -14.85 15.68
C GLN A 89 5.87 -14.34 15.47
N GLN A 90 5.45 -14.13 14.22
CA GLN A 90 4.07 -13.73 13.91
C GLN A 90 3.07 -14.81 14.31
N GLU A 91 3.36 -16.07 14.01
CA GLU A 91 2.52 -17.20 14.42
C GLU A 91 2.32 -17.26 15.94
N LYS A 92 3.40 -17.07 16.72
CA LYS A 92 3.33 -16.99 18.19
C LYS A 92 2.52 -15.78 18.66
N ASN A 93 2.78 -14.60 18.11
CA ASN A 93 2.08 -13.38 18.48
C ASN A 93 0.57 -13.46 18.19
N ILE A 94 0.18 -14.09 17.08
CA ILE A 94 -1.24 -14.31 16.73
C ILE A 94 -1.90 -15.22 17.76
N SER A 95 -1.24 -16.31 18.16
CA SER A 95 -1.77 -17.21 19.20
C SER A 95 -1.95 -16.50 20.54
N ASP A 96 -0.98 -15.69 20.96
CA ASP A 96 -1.04 -14.95 22.23
C ASP A 96 -2.14 -13.88 22.22
N LEU A 97 -2.30 -13.18 21.10
CA LEU A 97 -3.37 -12.20 20.91
C LEU A 97 -4.76 -12.87 20.94
N VAL A 98 -4.93 -13.99 20.25
CA VAL A 98 -6.18 -14.76 20.25
C VAL A 98 -6.50 -15.26 21.66
N TYR A 99 -5.50 -15.76 22.39
CA TYR A 99 -5.67 -16.18 23.79
C TYR A 99 -6.09 -15.01 24.69
N ALA A 100 -5.44 -13.85 24.57
CA ALA A 100 -5.79 -12.66 25.34
C ALA A 100 -7.23 -12.19 25.06
N LEU A 101 -7.64 -12.17 23.78
CA LEU A 101 -9.00 -11.84 23.38
C LEU A 101 -10.03 -12.84 23.94
N LEU A 102 -9.71 -14.14 23.91
CA LEU A 102 -10.57 -15.19 24.45
C LEU A 102 -10.77 -15.01 25.96
N LYS A 103 -9.68 -14.73 26.69
CA LYS A 103 -9.72 -14.46 28.13
C LYS A 103 -10.59 -13.26 28.47
N VAL A 104 -10.42 -12.14 27.77
CA VAL A 104 -11.25 -10.92 27.97
C VAL A 104 -12.72 -11.22 27.71
N LYS A 105 -13.02 -11.95 26.63
CA LYS A 105 -14.40 -12.36 26.30
C LYS A 105 -14.99 -13.25 27.39
N ASP A 106 -14.26 -14.25 27.87
CA ASP A 106 -14.74 -15.15 28.93
C ASP A 106 -14.95 -14.40 30.26
N GLU A 107 -14.11 -13.42 30.59
CA GLU A 107 -14.24 -12.58 31.78
C GLU A 107 -15.47 -11.64 31.70
N ILE A 108 -15.72 -11.01 30.55
CA ILE A 108 -16.94 -10.23 30.29
C ILE A 108 -18.19 -11.11 30.40
N VAL A 109 -18.16 -12.30 29.81
CA VAL A 109 -19.27 -13.27 29.87
C VAL A 109 -19.50 -13.70 31.31
N PHE A 110 -18.45 -14.02 32.06
CA PHE A 110 -18.54 -14.35 33.48
C PHE A 110 -19.16 -13.22 34.29
N ASP A 111 -18.67 -11.98 34.16
CA ASP A 111 -19.22 -10.81 34.87
C ASP A 111 -20.68 -10.52 34.49
N SER A 112 -21.05 -10.73 33.23
CA SER A 112 -22.43 -10.54 32.77
C SER A 112 -23.40 -11.58 33.35
N HIS A 113 -22.96 -12.83 33.51
CA HIS A 113 -23.75 -13.91 34.08
C HIS A 113 -23.70 -13.95 35.61
N ALA A 114 -22.59 -13.49 36.20
CA ALA A 114 -22.48 -13.11 37.59
C ALA A 114 -23.26 -11.82 37.80
N LYS A 115 -24.58 -11.87 37.57
CA LYS A 115 -25.54 -10.84 37.98
C LYS A 115 -25.18 -10.43 39.40
N LYS A 116 -24.44 -9.33 39.56
CA LYS A 116 -24.45 -8.56 40.80
C LYS A 116 -25.92 -8.23 40.95
N LYS A 117 -26.61 -8.94 41.85
CA LYS A 117 -27.98 -8.62 42.21
C LYS A 117 -27.93 -7.14 42.56
N GLN A 118 -28.50 -6.31 41.69
CA GLN A 118 -28.56 -4.89 41.96
C GLN A 118 -29.32 -4.78 43.28
N LEU A 119 -28.62 -4.40 44.34
CA LEU A 119 -29.25 -4.14 45.62
C LEU A 119 -30.11 -2.90 45.38
N THR A 120 -31.42 -3.10 45.32
CA THR A 120 -32.36 -2.00 45.41
C THR A 120 -32.10 -1.27 46.72
N ILE A 121 -32.28 0.05 46.73
CA ILE A 121 -32.13 0.88 47.93
C ILE A 121 -32.93 0.27 49.10
N ASP A 122 -34.12 -0.25 48.82
CA ASP A 122 -34.97 -0.94 49.80
C ASP A 122 -34.32 -2.18 50.43
N ALA A 123 -33.56 -2.96 49.64
CA ALA A 123 -32.88 -4.16 50.11
C ALA A 123 -31.67 -3.85 51.02
N TYR A 124 -31.12 -2.63 50.94
CA TYR A 124 -30.05 -2.15 51.82
C TYR A 124 -30.60 -1.76 53.20
N PHE A 125 -31.75 -1.10 53.24
CA PHE A 125 -32.40 -0.63 54.47
C PHE A 125 -33.27 -1.69 55.17
N SER A 126 -33.56 -2.82 54.53
CA SER A 126 -34.33 -3.93 55.12
C SER A 126 -33.49 -4.93 55.93
N LYS A 127 -32.20 -4.64 56.18
CA LYS A 127 -31.27 -5.50 56.92
C LYS A 127 -31.08 -5.13 58.40
N GLU A 128 -31.86 -4.16 58.88
CA GLU A 128 -31.94 -3.75 60.29
C GLU A 128 -33.21 -4.34 60.92
#